data_AF-A0A382NLM2-F1
#
_entry.id   AF-A0A382NLM2-F1
#
_cell.length_a   1.000
_cell.length_b   1.000
_cell.length_c   1.000
_cell.angle_alpha   90.00
_cell.angle_beta   90.00
_cell.angle_gamma   90.00
#
_symmetry.space_group_name_H-M   'P 1'
#
loop_
_entity.id
_entity.type
_entity.pdbx_description
1 polymer ?
#
loop_
_entity_poly.entity_id
_entity_poly.type
_entity_poly.pdbx_seq_one_letter_code
_entity_poly.pdbx_strand_id
1 'polypeptide(L)' 'MRMYFPSKMNQILIDAGFMICHQWGDYYCTDLNEGSKLQIYDVKLGEQ' A
#
# COMPACT_ATOMS: atom_id res chain seq x y z
N MET A 1 -9.31 14.67 -0.69
CA MET A 1 -8.29 13.60 -0.76
C MET A 1 -8.85 12.50 -1.65
N ARG A 2 -8.20 12.18 -2.78
CA ARG A 2 -8.70 11.16 -3.72
C ARG A 2 -8.07 9.82 -3.33
N MET A 3 -8.88 8.86 -2.89
CA MET A 3 -8.39 7.51 -2.61
C MET A 3 -8.15 6.82 -3.95
N TYR A 4 -6.90 6.43 -4.20
CA TYR A 4 -6.56 5.63 -5.36
C TYR A 4 -6.91 4.17 -5.08
N PHE A 5 -7.26 3.42 -6.13
CA PHE A 5 -7.34 1.97 -6.02
C PHE A 5 -5.98 1.42 -5.56
N PRO A 6 -5.95 0.32 -4.77
CA PRO A 6 -4.71 -0.27 -4.29
C PRO A 6 -3.71 -0.56 -5.41
N SER A 7 -4.20 -1.05 -6.55
CA SER A 7 -3.39 -1.27 -7.76
C SER A 7 -2.65 -0.02 -8.23
N LYS A 8 -3.32 1.14 -8.23
CA LYS A 8 -2.70 2.40 -8.64
C LYS A 8 -1.74 2.93 -7.58
N MET A 9 -2.06 2.78 -6.30
CA MET A 9 -1.17 3.18 -5.21
C MET A 9 0.11 2.33 -5.20
N ASN A 10 -0.01 1.02 -5.43
CA ASN A 10 1.12 0.10 -5.55
C ASN A 10 2.08 0.55 -6.65
N GLN A 11 1.54 0.89 -7.82
CA GLN A 11 2.36 1.36 -8.94
C GLN A 11 3.11 2.65 -8.59
N ILE A 12 2.46 3.60 -7.90
CA ILE A 12 3.09 4.87 -7.51
C ILE A 12 4.24 4.62 -6.52
N LEU A 13 4.05 3.74 -5.54
CA LEU A 13 5.08 3.41 -4.56
C LEU A 13 6.28 2.73 -5.22
N ILE A 14 6.03 1.77 -6.10
CA ILE A 14 7.08 1.07 -6.85
C ILE A 14 7.84 2.03 -7.78
N ASP A 15 7.13 2.89 -8.51
CA ASP A 15 7.72 3.90 -9.41
C ASP A 15 8.58 4.91 -8.64
N ALA A 16 8.18 5.26 -7.42
CA ALA A 16 8.96 6.09 -6.51
C ALA A 16 10.17 5.37 -5.88
N GLY A 17 10.44 4.11 -6.24
CA GLY A 17 11.57 3.33 -5.75
C GLY A 17 11.34 2.65 -4.41
N PHE A 18 10.10 2.55 -3.95
CA PHE A 18 9.76 1.80 -2.73
C PHE A 18 9.42 0.36 -3.04
N MET A 19 9.89 -0.56 -2.19
CA MET A 19 9.45 -1.94 -2.19
C MET A 19 8.35 -2.10 -1.14
N ILE A 20 7.17 -2.53 -1.58
CA ILE A 20 6.03 -2.81 -0.70
C ILE A 20 6.27 -4.16 -0.01
N CYS A 21 6.36 -4.15 1.31
CA CYS A 21 6.52 -5.34 2.14
C CYS A 21 5.15 -5.89 2.56
N HIS A 22 4.28 -5.04 3.09
CA HIS A 22 2.94 -5.43 3.53
C HIS A 22 1.88 -4.40 3.16
N GLN A 23 0.64 -4.86 3.00
CA GLN A 23 -0.52 -4.03 2.70
C GLN A 23 -1.65 -4.40 3.66
N TRP A 24 -2.03 -3.45 4.51
CA TRP A 24 -3.05 -3.68 5.53
C TRP A 24 -4.29 -2.84 5.27
N GLY A 25 -5.45 -3.43 5.57
CA GLY A 25 -6.76 -2.79 5.50
C GLY A 25 -7.15 -2.01 6.74
N ASP A 26 -6.42 -2.20 7.85
CA ASP A 26 -6.65 -1.60 9.15
C ASP A 26 -5.41 -1.71 10.06
N TYR A 27 -5.48 -1.07 11.24
CA TYR A 27 -4.39 -1.03 12.21
C TYR A 27 -4.15 -2.35 12.96
N TYR A 28 -5.03 -3.35 12.81
CA TYR A 28 -4.82 -4.70 13.34
C TYR A 28 -4.04 -5.60 12.38
N CYS A 29 -3.49 -5.02 11.29
CA CYS A 29 -2.76 -5.76 10.26
C CYS A 29 -3.61 -6.85 9.58
N THR A 30 -4.90 -6.59 9.36
CA THR A 30 -5.70 -7.45 8.48
C THR A 30 -5.34 -7.17 7.03
N ASP A 31 -5.35 -8.20 6.19
CA ASP A 31 -5.13 -8.06 4.75
C ASP A 31 -6.10 -7.06 4.11
N LEU A 32 -5.54 -6.25 3.20
CA LEU A 32 -6.31 -5.28 2.44
C LEU A 32 -7.31 -5.98 1.51
N ASN A 33 -8.59 -5.63 1.63
CA ASN A 33 -9.69 -6.18 0.84
C ASN A 33 -10.69 -5.09 0.42
N GLU A 34 -11.71 -5.47 -0.36
CA GLU A 34 -12.73 -4.54 -0.88
C GLU A 34 -13.57 -3.86 0.22
N GLY A 35 -13.66 -4.47 1.40
CA GLY A 35 -14.32 -3.91 2.58
C GLY A 35 -13.42 -3.00 3.43
N SER A 36 -12.12 -2.95 3.15
CA SER A 36 -11.16 -2.14 3.91
C SER A 36 -11.36 -0.66 3.64
N LYS A 37 -11.53 0.11 4.73
CA LYS A 37 -11.68 1.57 4.66
C LYS A 37 -10.35 2.31 4.64
N LEU A 38 -9.25 1.61 4.95
CA LEU A 38 -7.89 2.14 4.98
C LEU A 38 -7.00 1.31 4.04
N GLN A 39 -5.96 1.95 3.52
CA GLN A 39 -4.87 1.28 2.83
C GLN A 39 -3.58 1.72 3.54
N ILE A 40 -2.96 0.80 4.28
CA ILE A 40 -1.73 1.04 5.03
C ILE A 40 -0.63 0.26 4.33
N TYR A 41 0.40 0.97 3.88
CA TYR A 41 1.52 0.39 3.17
C TYR A 41 2.75 0.40 4.07
N ASP A 42 3.25 -0.80 4.36
CA ASP A 42 4.58 -0.98 4.92
C ASP A 42 5.55 -1.07 3.74
N VAL A 43 6.43 -0.09 3.63
CA VAL A 43 7.38 0.05 2.52
C VAL A 43 8.80 0.21 3.05
N LYS A 44 9.75 -0.34 2.31
CA LYS A 44 11.17 -0.06 2.46
C LYS A 44 11.72 0.63 1.22
N LEU A 45 12.81 1.37 1.38
CA LEU A 45 13.56 1.89 0.25
C LEU A 45 14.08 0.69 -0.57
N GLY A 46 13.77 0.66 -1.86
CA GLY A 46 14.41 -0.27 -2.78
C GLY A 46 15.87 0.13 -2.90
N GLU A 47 16.78 -0.79 -2.56
CA GLU A 47 18.18 -0.63 -2.93
C GLU A 47 18.26 -0.74 -4.45
N GLN A 48 18.68 0.35 -5.10
CA GLN A 48 18.92 0.41 -6.55
C GLN A 48 20.14 -0.44 -6.93
#